data_AF-W6TIN7-F1
#
_entry.id   AF-W6TIN7-F1
#
_cell.length_a   1.000
_cell.length_b   1.000
_cell.length_c   1.000
_cell.angle_alpha   90.00
_cell.angle_beta   90.00
_cell.angle_gamma   90.00
#
_symmetry.space_group_name_H-M   'P 1'
#
loop_
_entity.id
_entity.type
_entity.pdbx_description
1 polymer ?
#
loop_
_entity_poly.entity_id
_entity_poly.type
_entity_poly.pdbx_seq_one_letter_code
_entity_poly.pdbx_strand_id
1 'polypeptide(L)'
;MLDFLDIPIYTGYEDFKGNISWFEALYKKNNFTEFLIKVSKQLNHEPDYYIRFKKDNFVRFVDYLGGVRFLVRNPVKVYNLVHSILIPSGNSIFDGDKVYDYLSYFRDIASYDERFEFYKEFFKKILAQFANFQEEYDYFSKMYVMLDTNLSETVFKYILSNYKINDEKLIFLILRVKRKHLKMMMII
;
A
#
# COMPACT_ATOMS: atom_id res chain seq x y z
N MET A 1 17.79 -3.07 5.90
CA MET A 1 17.06 -3.91 4.93
C MET A 1 15.60 -3.58 5.13
N LEU A 2 14.88 -3.17 4.08
CA LEU A 2 13.45 -2.88 4.16
C LEU A 2 12.71 -4.06 3.57
N ASP A 3 11.83 -4.65 4.36
CA ASP A 3 11.04 -5.80 3.94
C ASP A 3 9.59 -5.34 3.80
N PHE A 4 9.06 -5.48 2.59
CA PHE A 4 7.66 -5.27 2.27
C PHE A 4 6.92 -6.59 2.29
N LEU A 5 5.77 -6.58 2.92
CA LEU A 5 4.89 -7.74 2.97
C LEU A 5 3.50 -7.35 2.51
N ASP A 6 3.06 -7.98 1.44
CA ASP A 6 1.65 -7.92 1.05
C ASP A 6 0.85 -8.98 1.80
N ILE A 7 -0.22 -8.53 2.46
CA ILE A 7 -1.18 -9.37 3.16
C ILE A 7 -2.51 -9.29 2.39
N PRO A 8 -2.94 -10.39 1.73
CA PRO A 8 -4.21 -10.41 1.01
C PRO A 8 -5.40 -10.06 1.92
N ILE A 9 -6.38 -9.30 1.42
CA ILE A 9 -7.58 -8.97 2.19
C ILE A 9 -8.49 -10.19 2.47
N TYR A 10 -8.35 -11.25 1.67
CA TYR A 10 -8.98 -12.55 1.89
C TYR A 10 -8.15 -13.48 2.79
N THR A 11 -7.20 -12.93 3.56
CA THR A 11 -6.49 -13.72 4.57
C THR A 11 -7.46 -14.08 5.69
N GLY A 12 -7.55 -15.37 5.99
CA GLY A 12 -8.42 -15.92 7.03
C GLY A 12 -7.86 -15.69 8.43
N TYR A 13 -8.74 -15.37 9.37
CA TYR A 13 -8.43 -15.26 10.79
C TYR A 13 -9.51 -15.93 11.64
N GLU A 14 -9.13 -16.37 12.83
CA GLU A 14 -10.09 -16.91 13.80
C GLU A 14 -10.79 -15.77 14.56
N ASP A 15 -12.11 -15.73 14.46
CA ASP A 15 -12.96 -14.78 15.19
C ASP A 15 -13.14 -15.17 16.67
N PHE A 16 -13.83 -14.35 17.45
CA PHE A 16 -14.04 -14.60 18.89
C PHE A 16 -14.92 -15.83 19.19
N LYS A 17 -15.61 -16.37 18.18
CA LYS A 17 -16.47 -17.55 18.28
C LYS A 17 -15.74 -18.83 17.82
N GLY A 18 -14.47 -18.74 17.44
CA GLY A 18 -13.68 -19.86 16.91
C GLY A 18 -13.97 -20.17 15.44
N ASN A 19 -14.70 -19.32 14.72
CA ASN A 19 -14.95 -19.49 13.29
C ASN A 19 -13.89 -18.79 12.45
N ILE A 20 -13.71 -19.24 11.21
CA ILE A 20 -12.86 -18.56 10.24
C ILE A 20 -13.63 -17.38 9.62
N SER A 21 -13.06 -16.18 9.73
CA SER A 21 -13.51 -14.94 9.09
C SER A 21 -12.38 -14.37 8.22
N TRP A 22 -12.66 -13.32 7.44
CA TRP A 22 -11.70 -12.71 6.50
C TRP A 22 -11.33 -11.29 6.92
N PHE A 23 -10.09 -10.87 6.69
CA PHE A 23 -9.65 -9.49 6.94
C PHE A 23 -10.52 -8.43 6.26
N GLU A 24 -11.10 -8.75 5.10
CA GLU A 24 -12.08 -7.90 4.43
C GLU A 24 -13.25 -7.50 5.33
N ALA A 25 -13.74 -8.41 6.17
CA ALA A 25 -14.85 -8.15 7.08
C ALA A 25 -14.48 -7.12 8.16
N LEU A 26 -13.23 -7.11 8.62
CA LEU A 26 -12.73 -6.15 9.60
C LEU A 26 -12.65 -4.74 9.00
N TYR A 27 -12.13 -4.63 7.77
CA TYR A 27 -12.11 -3.36 7.05
C TYR A 27 -13.51 -2.83 6.75
N LYS A 28 -14.44 -3.67 6.28
CA LYS A 28 -15.83 -3.27 6.00
C LYS A 28 -16.56 -2.75 7.25
N LYS A 29 -16.23 -3.29 8.42
CA LYS A 29 -16.78 -2.84 9.72
C LYS A 29 -16.06 -1.62 10.29
N ASN A 30 -15.07 -1.07 9.56
CA ASN A 30 -14.20 0.01 10.01
C ASN A 30 -13.49 -0.30 11.35
N ASN A 31 -13.25 -1.57 11.65
CA ASN A 31 -12.60 -2.00 12.89
C ASN A 31 -11.09 -2.16 12.69
N PHE A 32 -10.41 -1.02 12.51
CA PHE A 32 -8.99 -1.00 12.21
C PHE A 32 -8.12 -1.50 13.36
N THR A 33 -8.50 -1.22 14.60
CA THR A 33 -7.79 -1.71 15.78
C THR A 33 -7.82 -3.25 15.84
N GLU A 34 -8.99 -3.86 15.61
CA GLU A 34 -9.07 -5.32 15.54
C GLU A 34 -8.29 -5.87 14.35
N PHE A 35 -8.33 -5.21 13.19
CA PHE A 35 -7.50 -5.58 12.04
C PHE A 35 -6.01 -5.64 12.41
N LEU A 36 -5.46 -4.57 13.02
CA LEU A 36 -4.07 -4.53 13.45
C LEU A 36 -3.74 -5.66 14.43
N ILE A 37 -4.60 -5.92 15.43
CA ILE A 37 -4.40 -7.01 16.40
C ILE A 37 -4.31 -8.37 15.67
N LYS A 38 -5.20 -8.62 14.71
CA LYS A 38 -5.21 -9.90 13.98
C LYS A 38 -4.02 -10.04 13.05
N VAL A 39 -3.59 -8.97 12.39
CA VAL A 39 -2.33 -8.95 11.63
C VAL A 39 -1.15 -9.23 12.55
N SER A 40 -1.03 -8.54 13.68
CA SER A 40 0.08 -8.75 14.62
C SER A 40 0.18 -10.20 15.10
N LYS A 41 -0.97 -10.83 15.38
CA LYS A 41 -1.05 -12.24 15.74
C LYS A 41 -0.57 -13.16 14.61
N GLN A 42 -0.92 -12.87 13.35
CA GLN A 42 -0.46 -13.66 12.20
C GLN A 42 1.04 -13.51 11.94
N LEU A 43 1.56 -12.28 12.09
CA LEU A 43 2.98 -11.98 11.92
C LEU A 43 3.83 -12.46 13.12
N ASN A 44 3.18 -12.75 14.25
CA ASN A 44 3.83 -12.99 15.54
C ASN A 44 4.78 -11.83 15.90
N HIS A 45 4.34 -10.61 15.60
CA HIS A 45 5.05 -9.36 15.77
C HIS A 45 4.05 -8.20 15.72
N GLU A 46 4.18 -7.21 16.61
CA GLU A 46 3.36 -6.00 16.58
C GLU A 46 4.07 -4.90 15.75
N PRO A 47 3.46 -4.37 14.67
CA PRO A 47 4.04 -3.26 13.93
C PRO A 47 4.19 -2.02 14.83
N ASP A 48 5.38 -1.42 14.86
CA ASP A 48 5.61 -0.19 15.63
C ASP A 48 4.79 0.99 15.07
N TYR A 49 4.63 1.02 13.73
CA TYR A 49 3.95 2.08 13.02
C TYR A 49 3.01 1.53 11.94
N TYR A 50 1.96 2.29 11.64
CA TYR A 50 1.10 2.07 10.47
C TYR A 50 0.94 3.38 9.70
N ILE A 51 0.81 3.27 8.38
CA ILE A 51 0.30 4.35 7.53
C ILE A 51 -0.96 3.81 6.87
N ARG A 52 -2.06 4.55 6.99
CA ARG A 52 -3.34 4.25 6.36
C ARG A 52 -3.80 5.45 5.55
N PHE A 53 -4.45 5.19 4.43
CA PHE A 53 -5.12 6.24 3.65
C PHE A 53 -6.63 6.04 3.59
N LYS A 54 -7.38 7.14 3.68
CA LYS A 54 -8.72 7.21 3.08
C LYS A 54 -8.57 7.39 1.58
N LYS A 55 -9.56 6.93 0.79
CA LYS A 55 -9.53 7.02 -0.68
C LYS A 55 -9.13 8.42 -1.17
N ASP A 56 -9.87 9.46 -0.77
CA ASP A 56 -9.64 10.82 -1.28
C ASP A 56 -8.26 11.37 -0.88
N ASN A 57 -7.76 10.99 0.30
CA ASN A 57 -6.43 11.36 0.73
C ASN A 57 -5.33 10.61 -0.04
N PHE A 58 -5.56 9.34 -0.40
CA PHE A 58 -4.63 8.58 -1.24
C PHE A 58 -4.51 9.22 -2.62
N VAL A 59 -5.64 9.56 -3.25
CA VAL A 59 -5.66 10.22 -4.56
C VAL A 59 -4.87 11.53 -4.49
N ARG A 60 -5.21 12.39 -3.53
CA ARG A 60 -4.52 13.67 -3.32
C ARG A 60 -3.03 13.50 -3.03
N PHE A 61 -2.65 12.47 -2.28
CA PHE A 61 -1.25 12.19 -1.95
C PHE A 61 -0.45 11.84 -3.21
N VAL A 62 -1.00 10.98 -4.07
CA VAL A 62 -0.37 10.61 -5.34
C VAL A 62 -0.30 11.81 -6.30
N ASP A 63 -1.35 12.61 -6.40
CA ASP A 63 -1.36 13.82 -7.22
C ASP A 63 -0.33 14.84 -6.73
N TYR A 64 -0.18 14.97 -5.41
CA TYR A 64 0.79 15.85 -4.80
C TYR A 64 2.25 15.43 -5.10
N LEU A 65 2.49 14.13 -5.27
CA LEU A 65 3.77 13.59 -5.73
C LEU A 65 3.99 13.78 -7.25
N GLY A 66 3.02 14.34 -7.98
CA GLY A 66 3.06 14.50 -9.44
C GLY A 66 2.68 13.24 -10.21
N GLY A 67 1.98 12.30 -9.56
CA GLY A 67 1.60 11.01 -10.12
C GLY A 67 2.74 10.00 -10.17
N VAL A 68 2.44 8.78 -10.63
CA VAL A 68 3.40 7.67 -10.70
C VAL A 68 3.49 7.13 -12.11
N ARG A 69 4.73 7.02 -12.63
CA ARG A 69 4.97 6.48 -13.98
C ARG A 69 4.89 4.97 -13.99
N PHE A 70 3.93 4.38 -14.69
CA PHE A 70 3.80 2.93 -14.88
C PHE A 70 4.05 2.49 -16.32
N LEU A 71 4.61 1.29 -16.47
CA LEU A 71 4.63 0.56 -17.73
C LEU A 71 3.58 -0.54 -17.66
N VAL A 72 2.42 -0.31 -18.26
CA VAL A 72 1.32 -1.27 -18.31
C VAL A 72 1.51 -2.19 -19.51
N ARG A 73 1.67 -3.49 -19.27
CA ARG A 73 1.90 -4.48 -20.35
C ARG A 73 0.61 -4.74 -21.13
N ASN A 74 -0.48 -5.01 -20.42
CA ASN A 74 -1.77 -5.35 -21.00
C ASN A 74 -2.79 -4.27 -20.63
N PRO A 75 -3.59 -3.75 -21.59
CA PRO A 75 -4.59 -2.74 -21.26
C PRO A 75 -5.68 -3.35 -20.38
N VAL A 76 -6.16 -2.58 -19.40
CA VAL A 76 -7.28 -2.94 -18.54
C VAL A 76 -8.53 -2.25 -19.05
N LYS A 77 -9.59 -3.01 -19.28
CA LYS A 77 -10.92 -2.50 -19.64
C LYS A 77 -11.98 -3.21 -18.82
N VAL A 78 -12.48 -2.55 -17.79
CA VAL A 78 -13.60 -3.03 -16.98
C VAL A 78 -14.75 -2.05 -17.15
N TYR A 79 -15.84 -2.54 -17.73
CA TYR A 79 -17.07 -1.77 -17.86
C TYR A 79 -18.03 -2.20 -16.76
N ASN A 80 -18.42 -1.25 -15.91
CA ASN A 80 -19.45 -1.44 -14.89
C ASN A 80 -20.34 -0.20 -14.87
N LEU A 81 -21.63 -0.39 -14.57
CA LEU A 81 -22.66 0.65 -14.47
C LEU A 81 -22.31 1.75 -13.46
N VAL A 82 -21.53 1.41 -12.42
CA VAL A 82 -21.19 2.36 -11.34
C VAL A 82 -19.80 2.98 -11.53
N HIS A 83 -18.82 2.19 -11.98
CA HIS A 83 -17.43 2.67 -12.13
C HIS A 83 -16.69 1.87 -13.20
N SER A 84 -16.34 2.52 -14.31
CA SER A 84 -15.58 1.88 -15.38
C SER A 84 -14.08 2.21 -15.26
N ILE A 85 -13.23 1.19 -15.42
CA ILE A 85 -11.77 1.33 -15.35
C ILE A 85 -11.21 1.13 -16.75
N LEU A 86 -10.50 2.15 -17.25
CA LEU A 86 -9.87 2.15 -18.57
C LEU A 86 -8.40 2.54 -18.42
N ILE A 87 -7.52 1.55 -18.47
CA ILE A 87 -6.06 1.75 -18.40
C ILE A 87 -5.43 1.28 -19.72
N PRO A 88 -4.85 2.18 -20.52
CA PRO A 88 -4.16 1.79 -21.74
C PRO A 88 -2.84 1.06 -21.42
N SER A 89 -2.39 0.20 -22.33
CA SER A 89 -1.03 -0.31 -22.28
C SER A 89 -0.01 0.77 -22.65
N GLY A 90 1.24 0.54 -22.26
CA GLY A 90 2.36 1.43 -22.52
C GLY A 90 2.84 2.18 -21.28
N ASN A 91 3.75 3.12 -21.51
CA ASN A 91 4.39 3.91 -20.47
C ASN A 91 3.64 5.24 -20.29
N SER A 92 3.01 5.46 -19.14
CA SER A 92 2.30 6.70 -18.83
C SER A 92 2.36 7.07 -17.35
N ILE A 93 2.12 8.35 -17.06
CA ILE A 93 2.04 8.86 -15.68
C ILE A 93 0.58 8.74 -15.22
N PHE A 94 0.37 8.08 -14.10
CA PHE A 94 -0.93 7.91 -13.49
C PHE A 94 -1.09 8.94 -12.38
N ASP A 95 -2.15 9.73 -12.49
CA ASP A 95 -2.68 10.53 -11.38
C ASP A 95 -3.26 9.62 -10.29
N GLY A 96 -3.63 10.19 -9.15
CA GLY A 96 -4.12 9.46 -7.99
C GLY A 96 -5.36 8.62 -8.29
N ASP A 97 -6.27 9.13 -9.12
CA ASP A 97 -7.48 8.40 -9.52
C ASP A 97 -7.12 7.17 -10.35
N LYS A 98 -6.25 7.29 -11.37
CA LYS A 98 -5.82 6.14 -12.18
C LYS A 98 -5.03 5.12 -11.38
N VAL A 99 -4.19 5.56 -10.43
CA VAL A 99 -3.51 4.64 -9.51
C VAL A 99 -4.52 3.88 -8.66
N TYR A 100 -5.50 4.57 -8.09
CA TYR A 100 -6.54 3.95 -7.27
C TYR A 100 -7.42 2.97 -8.07
N ASP A 101 -7.77 3.33 -9.30
CA ASP A 101 -8.53 2.51 -10.22
C ASP A 101 -7.77 1.25 -10.60
N TYR A 102 -6.48 1.40 -10.92
CA TYR A 102 -5.65 0.26 -11.27
C TYR A 102 -5.42 -0.66 -10.06
N LEU A 103 -5.27 -0.12 -8.85
CA LEU A 103 -5.28 -0.90 -7.61
C LEU A 103 -6.60 -1.65 -7.41
N SER A 104 -7.73 -1.01 -7.73
CA SER A 104 -9.06 -1.60 -7.57
C SER A 104 -9.39 -2.67 -8.61
N TYR A 105 -8.72 -2.65 -9.76
CA TYR A 105 -8.81 -3.73 -10.75
C TYR A 105 -8.35 -5.07 -10.17
N PHE A 106 -7.31 -5.06 -9.35
CA PHE A 106 -6.68 -6.28 -8.81
C PHE A 106 -7.43 -6.93 -7.62
N ARG A 107 -8.74 -6.69 -7.46
CA ARG A 107 -9.52 -7.20 -6.32
C ARG A 107 -9.84 -8.69 -6.40
N ASP A 108 -9.67 -9.31 -7.56
CA ASP A 108 -9.87 -10.75 -7.76
C ASP A 108 -8.61 -11.53 -7.39
N ILE A 109 -8.78 -12.66 -6.71
CA ILE A 109 -7.73 -13.63 -6.35
C ILE A 109 -6.95 -14.06 -7.61
N ALA A 110 -7.61 -14.15 -8.77
CA ALA A 110 -6.98 -14.53 -10.03
C ALA A 110 -5.87 -13.54 -10.46
N SER A 111 -5.90 -12.31 -9.96
CA SER A 111 -4.97 -11.23 -10.32
C SER A 111 -3.91 -10.95 -9.25
N TYR A 112 -3.78 -11.83 -8.25
CA TYR A 112 -2.95 -11.59 -7.06
C TYR A 112 -1.46 -11.37 -7.38
N ASP A 113 -0.91 -12.12 -8.33
CA ASP A 113 0.51 -11.97 -8.70
C ASP A 113 0.76 -10.65 -9.45
N GLU A 114 -0.18 -10.23 -10.30
CA GLU A 114 -0.13 -8.92 -10.96
C GLU A 114 -0.28 -7.78 -9.95
N ARG A 115 -1.16 -7.94 -8.95
CA ARG A 115 -1.33 -7.00 -7.83
C ARG A 115 -0.04 -6.80 -7.07
N PHE A 116 0.64 -7.89 -6.73
CA PHE A 116 1.87 -7.84 -5.95
C PHE A 116 2.99 -7.13 -6.70
N GLU A 117 3.20 -7.47 -7.97
CA GLU A 117 4.17 -6.77 -8.80
C GLU A 117 3.81 -5.30 -9.00
N PHE A 118 2.52 -4.97 -9.11
CA PHE A 118 2.06 -3.58 -9.11
C PHE A 118 2.43 -2.85 -7.82
N TYR A 119 2.13 -3.41 -6.64
CA TYR A 119 2.48 -2.76 -5.36
C TYR A 119 3.97 -2.56 -5.22
N LYS A 120 4.76 -3.57 -5.56
CA LYS A 120 6.21 -3.50 -5.53
C LYS A 120 6.73 -2.36 -6.39
N GLU A 121 6.26 -2.25 -7.63
CA GLU A 121 6.65 -1.15 -8.52
C GLU A 121 6.14 0.21 -8.02
N PHE A 122 4.90 0.28 -7.52
CA PHE A 122 4.33 1.49 -6.94
C PHE A 122 5.19 2.00 -5.78
N PHE A 123 5.46 1.16 -4.78
CA PHE A 123 6.25 1.54 -3.60
C PHE A 123 7.68 1.94 -3.96
N LYS A 124 8.34 1.21 -4.85
CA LYS A 124 9.67 1.59 -5.36
C LYS A 124 9.67 2.99 -5.97
N LYS A 125 8.71 3.26 -6.85
CA LYS A 125 8.62 4.55 -7.55
C LYS A 125 8.28 5.70 -6.62
N ILE A 126 7.34 5.50 -5.70
CA ILE A 126 6.96 6.48 -4.67
C ILE A 126 8.17 6.83 -3.80
N LEU A 127 8.86 5.82 -3.27
CA LEU A 127 10.04 6.05 -2.45
C LEU A 127 11.19 6.68 -3.25
N ALA A 128 11.38 6.32 -4.52
CA ALA A 128 12.37 6.94 -5.39
C ALA A 128 12.04 8.42 -5.68
N GLN A 129 10.75 8.77 -5.77
CA GLN A 129 10.31 10.17 -5.85
C GLN A 129 10.70 10.92 -4.57
N PHE A 130 10.47 10.32 -3.39
CA PHE A 130 10.87 10.90 -2.09
C PHE A 130 12.36 11.22 -2.00
N ALA A 131 13.23 10.37 -2.57
CA ALA A 131 14.67 10.62 -2.60
C ALA A 131 15.07 11.91 -3.34
N ASN A 132 14.19 12.45 -4.18
CA ASN A 132 14.43 13.69 -4.94
C ASN A 132 13.80 14.93 -4.28
N PHE A 133 13.06 14.80 -3.18
CA PHE A 133 12.48 15.96 -2.49
C PHE A 133 13.56 16.71 -1.72
N GLN A 134 13.61 18.03 -1.92
CA GLN A 134 14.45 18.93 -1.15
C GLN A 134 13.74 19.30 0.16
N GLU A 135 14.46 19.22 1.28
CA GLU A 135 13.90 19.44 2.63
C GLU A 135 13.41 20.88 2.89
N GLU A 136 13.82 21.84 2.06
CA GLU A 136 13.54 23.26 2.20
C GLU A 136 12.07 23.64 1.96
N TYR A 137 11.28 22.72 1.41
CA TYR A 137 9.88 22.95 1.10
C TYR A 137 8.94 22.19 2.04
N ASP A 138 7.77 22.80 2.29
CA ASP A 138 6.64 22.27 3.08
C ASP A 138 5.93 21.04 2.45
N TYR A 139 6.65 20.25 1.63
CA TYR A 139 6.10 19.08 0.98
C TYR A 139 5.72 18.00 2.00
N PHE A 140 6.60 17.74 2.98
CA PHE A 140 6.40 16.67 3.94
C PHE A 140 5.19 16.89 4.84
N SER A 141 4.97 18.10 5.35
CA SER A 141 3.84 18.41 6.23
C SER A 141 2.51 18.28 5.50
N LYS A 142 2.43 18.76 4.26
CA LYS A 142 1.23 18.60 3.41
C LYS A 142 0.93 17.15 3.08
N MET A 143 1.95 16.33 2.86
CA MET A 143 1.76 14.88 2.66
C MET A 143 1.32 14.20 3.96
N TYR A 144 1.94 14.56 5.08
CA TYR A 144 1.67 13.97 6.39
C TYR A 144 0.21 14.15 6.81
N VAL A 145 -0.39 15.31 6.58
CA VAL A 145 -1.82 15.55 6.92
C VAL A 145 -2.81 14.72 6.09
N MET A 146 -2.36 14.06 5.03
CA MET A 146 -3.19 13.13 4.23
C MET A 146 -3.18 11.72 4.84
N LEU A 147 -2.26 11.43 5.75
CA LEU A 147 -2.08 10.12 6.36
C LEU A 147 -2.99 9.96 7.58
N ASP A 148 -3.43 8.74 7.80
CA ASP A 148 -3.94 8.27 9.09
C ASP A 148 -2.90 7.32 9.67
N THR A 149 -2.22 7.76 10.73
CA THR A 149 -0.98 7.12 11.18
C THR A 149 -0.73 7.37 12.67
N ASN A 150 -0.01 6.45 13.32
CA ASN A 150 0.61 6.66 14.63
C ASN A 150 2.08 7.11 14.54
N LEU A 151 2.62 7.30 13.33
CA LEU A 151 3.94 7.86 13.09
C LEU A 151 3.89 9.36 13.37
N SER A 152 4.89 9.91 14.06
CA SER A 152 4.99 11.38 14.17
C SER A 152 5.49 12.00 12.85
N GLU A 153 5.11 13.24 12.57
CA GLU A 153 5.58 13.97 11.38
C GLU A 153 7.11 14.03 11.28
N THR A 154 7.78 14.26 12.40
CA THR A 154 9.25 14.26 12.47
C THR A 154 9.83 12.92 12.03
N VAL A 155 9.26 11.80 12.48
CA VAL A 155 9.72 10.47 12.09
C VAL A 155 9.37 10.18 10.63
N PHE A 156 8.20 10.61 10.15
CA PHE A 156 7.82 10.52 8.73
C PHE A 156 8.84 11.22 7.83
N LYS A 157 9.15 12.49 8.14
CA LYS A 157 10.18 13.25 7.43
C LYS A 157 11.53 12.57 7.52
N TYR A 158 11.94 12.14 8.71
CA TYR A 158 13.23 11.46 8.91
C TYR A 158 13.35 10.19 8.06
N ILE A 159 12.32 9.32 8.07
CA ILE A 159 12.31 8.08 7.28
C ILE A 159 12.49 8.42 5.80
N LEU A 160 11.70 9.34 5.26
CA LEU A 160 11.68 9.62 3.83
C LEU A 160 12.90 10.42 3.35
N SER A 161 13.40 11.39 4.12
CA SER A 161 14.62 12.13 3.80
C SER A 161 15.87 11.24 3.84
N ASN A 162 15.93 10.28 4.77
CA ASN A 162 17.10 9.44 4.96
C ASN A 162 17.03 8.12 4.19
N TYR A 163 15.86 7.74 3.66
CA TYR A 163 15.75 6.64 2.71
C TYR A 163 16.27 7.06 1.33
N LYS A 164 17.60 7.08 1.19
CA LYS A 164 18.22 6.93 -0.13
C LYS A 164 18.08 5.46 -0.51
N ILE A 165 17.04 5.12 -1.28
CA ILE A 165 16.89 3.74 -1.74
C ILE A 165 18.11 3.39 -2.59
N ASN A 166 18.83 2.37 -2.15
CA ASN A 166 19.55 1.51 -3.07
C ASN A 166 18.58 0.37 -3.41
N ASP A 167 18.07 0.32 -4.65
CA ASP A 167 16.98 -0.57 -5.08
C ASP A 167 17.27 -2.06 -4.80
N GLU A 168 18.54 -2.40 -4.61
CA GLU A 168 19.06 -3.72 -4.28
C GLU A 168 18.77 -4.19 -2.85
N LYS A 169 18.33 -3.31 -1.94
CA LYS A 169 18.14 -3.64 -0.50
C LYS A 169 16.66 -3.76 -0.07
N LEU A 170 15.73 -3.72 -1.02
CA LEU A 170 14.30 -3.91 -0.77
C LEU A 170 13.92 -5.38 -1.00
N ILE A 171 13.46 -6.07 0.04
CA ILE A 171 12.92 -7.42 -0.09
C ILE A 171 11.40 -7.31 -0.10
N PHE A 172 10.77 -7.93 -1.10
CA PHE A 172 9.31 -8.01 -1.19
C PHE A 172 8.90 -9.46 -0.97
N LEU A 173 8.00 -9.67 -0.02
CA LEU A 173 7.52 -10.98 0.39
C LEU A 173 5.99 -11.02 0.29
N ILE A 174 5.50 -12.19 -0.11
CA ILE A 174 4.06 -12.48 -0.13
C ILE A 174 3.79 -13.46 1.00
N LEU A 175 2.82 -13.19 1.86
CA LEU A 175 2.27 -14.23 2.72
C LEU A 175 1.37 -15.16 1.89
N ARG A 176 1.99 -16.12 1.21
CA ARG A 176 1.30 -17.33 0.75
C ARG A 176 1.35 -18.32 1.90
N VAL A 177 0.34 -18.30 2.78
CA VAL A 177 0.14 -19.21 3.94
C VAL A 177 1.28 -20.24 4.12
N LYS A 178 2.38 -19.82 4.75
CA LYS A 178 3.33 -20.65 5.52
C LYS A 178 4.40 -19.77 6.20
N ARG A 179 4.60 -20.05 7.48
CA ARG A 179 5.41 -19.37 8.51
C ARG A 179 6.85 -19.06 8.09
N LYS A 180 7.35 -17.85 8.41
CA LYS A 180 8.33 -17.58 9.49
C LYS A 180 8.70 -16.09 9.57
N HIS A 181 9.05 -15.68 10.80
CA HIS A 181 9.52 -14.39 11.32
C HIS A 181 10.04 -13.36 10.31
N LEU A 182 9.40 -12.18 10.30
CA LEU A 182 9.89 -10.96 9.66
C LEU A 182 9.58 -9.76 10.57
N LYS A 183 10.55 -8.86 10.74
CA LYS A 183 10.31 -7.51 11.29
C LYS A 183 9.86 -6.63 10.13
N MET A 184 8.70 -6.00 10.21
CA MET A 184 8.07 -5.36 9.05
C MET A 184 7.46 -4.00 9.35
N MET A 185 7.60 -3.11 8.38
CA MET A 185 6.83 -1.88 8.30
C MET A 185 5.62 -2.16 7.41
N MET A 186 4.42 -2.06 7.98
CA MET A 186 3.19 -2.30 7.25
C MET A 186 2.62 -0.98 6.75
N ILE A 187 2.53 -0.84 5.42
CA ILE A 187 1.79 0.24 4.77
C ILE A 187 0.44 -0.35 4.36
N ILE A 188 -0.65 0.20 4.88
CA ILE A 188 -2.03 -0.23 4.69
C ILE A 188 -2.75 0.70 3.71
#